data_AF-A0AAD4N8I7-F1
#
_entry.id   AF-A0AAD4N8I7-F1
#
_cell.length_a   1.000
_cell.length_b   1.000
_cell.length_c   1.000
_cell.angle_alpha   90.00
_cell.angle_beta   90.00
_cell.angle_gamma   90.00
#
_symmetry.space_group_name_H-M   'P 1'
#
loop_
_entity.id
_entity.type
_entity.pdbx_description
1 polymer ?
#
loop_
_entity_poly.entity_id
_entity_poly.type
_entity_poly.pdbx_seq_one_letter_code
_entity_poly.pdbx_strand_id
1 'polypeptide(L)'
;MCDGVLHCSDGSDELEDICHFDELHYGKNLETRKKALPPTEKCPEPGYFCRDGLACFEPGAVCDGFLDCRDGSDEGHFCYFLNVLRLRKT
;
A
#
# COMPACT_ATOMS: atom_id res chain seq x y z
N MET A 1 -0.24 22.30 -5.80
CA MET A 1 -0.76 21.17 -6.59
C MET A 1 -0.21 19.93 -5.92
N CYS A 2 -1.12 19.15 -5.35
CA CYS A 2 -0.82 18.01 -4.49
C CYS A 2 0.08 18.39 -3.30
N ASP A 3 -0.16 19.54 -2.67
CA ASP A 3 0.48 19.97 -1.41
C ASP A 3 -0.52 20.01 -0.24
N GLY A 4 -1.74 19.47 -0.50
CA GLY A 4 -2.98 19.50 0.28
C GLY A 4 -3.42 20.83 0.82
N VAL A 5 -2.84 21.92 0.35
CA VAL A 5 -3.42 23.23 0.54
C VAL A 5 -4.39 23.44 -0.61
N LEU A 6 -5.64 23.75 -0.29
CA LEU A 6 -6.64 24.06 -1.29
C LEU A 6 -6.34 25.43 -1.92
N HIS A 7 -5.65 25.44 -3.06
CA HIS A 7 -5.37 26.63 -3.84
C HIS A 7 -6.46 26.89 -4.89
N CYS A 8 -7.21 25.87 -5.32
CA CYS A 8 -8.32 26.03 -6.26
C CYS A 8 -9.70 25.94 -5.58
N SER A 9 -10.68 26.72 -6.07
CA SER A 9 -12.03 26.77 -5.48
C SER A 9 -12.84 25.48 -5.64
N ASP A 10 -12.49 24.66 -6.63
CA ASP A 10 -13.09 23.36 -6.92
C ASP A 10 -12.30 22.18 -6.33
N GLY A 11 -11.14 22.44 -5.71
CA GLY A 11 -10.25 21.44 -5.13
C GLY A 11 -9.60 20.49 -6.09
N SER A 12 -9.62 20.81 -7.38
CA SER A 12 -8.96 20.03 -8.43
C SER A 12 -7.46 19.87 -8.22
N ASP A 13 -6.83 20.82 -7.51
CA ASP A 13 -5.42 20.77 -7.17
C ASP A 13 -5.06 19.68 -6.16
N GLU A 14 -6.05 19.03 -5.54
CA GLU A 14 -5.91 17.99 -4.52
C GLU A 14 -6.85 16.78 -4.74
N LEU A 15 -7.46 16.64 -5.93
CA LEU A 15 -8.33 15.50 -6.25
C LEU A 15 -7.53 14.22 -6.49
N GLU A 16 -8.08 13.09 -6.05
CA GLU A 16 -7.49 11.74 -6.20
C GLU A 16 -7.27 11.32 -7.67
N ASP A 17 -8.07 11.83 -8.60
CA ASP A 17 -7.94 11.56 -10.04
C ASP A 17 -6.85 12.40 -10.72
N ILE A 18 -6.40 13.49 -10.08
CA ILE A 18 -5.44 14.47 -10.62
C ILE A 18 -4.09 14.35 -9.89
N CYS A 19 -4.14 14.14 -8.58
CA CYS A 19 -3.02 13.75 -7.77
C CYS A 19 -2.83 12.24 -7.90
N HIS A 20 -1.81 11.85 -8.68
CA HIS A 20 -1.34 10.48 -8.66
C HIS A 20 -1.06 10.07 -7.22
N PHE A 21 -1.67 8.96 -6.83
CA PHE A 21 -1.62 8.32 -5.52
C PHE A 21 -0.21 7.81 -5.16
N ASP A 22 0.80 8.65 -5.30
CA ASP A 22 2.06 8.53 -4.60
C ASP A 22 1.88 9.32 -3.31
N GLU A 23 1.78 8.57 -2.22
CA GLU A 23 1.70 9.02 -0.83
C GLU A 23 2.97 9.80 -0.44
N LEU A 24 3.19 10.98 -1.01
CA LEU A 24 4.37 11.80 -0.73
C LEU A 24 4.14 13.28 -0.47
N HIS A 25 2.95 13.89 -0.68
CA HIS A 25 2.84 15.34 -0.43
C HIS A 25 1.51 15.87 0.15
N TYR A 26 0.90 15.20 1.15
CA TYR A 26 0.16 15.99 2.14
C TYR A 26 0.25 15.42 3.55
N GLY A 27 1.05 16.10 4.38
CA GLY A 27 1.31 15.68 5.74
C GLY A 27 0.05 15.63 6.60
N LYS A 28 -0.25 14.45 7.13
CA LYS A 28 -0.71 14.23 8.52
C LYS A 28 -0.50 12.76 8.93
N ASN A 29 0.46 12.58 9.84
CA ASN A 29 0.69 11.45 10.74
C ASN A 29 1.34 10.15 10.18
N LEU A 30 2.68 10.23 10.07
CA LEU A 30 3.65 9.14 9.83
C LEU A 30 3.78 8.21 11.05
N GLU A 31 2.70 7.61 11.53
CA GLU A 31 2.78 6.62 12.60
C GLU A 31 2.09 5.28 12.29
N THR A 32 1.47 5.02 11.11
CA THR A 32 0.87 3.67 10.91
C THR A 32 0.51 3.12 9.52
N ARG A 33 0.81 3.69 8.34
CA ARG A 33 0.53 2.98 7.06
C ARG A 33 1.75 2.85 6.16
N LYS A 34 1.93 1.63 5.67
CA LYS A 34 3.21 0.94 5.57
C LYS A 34 3.83 1.15 4.18
N LYS A 35 5.03 1.73 4.20
CA LYS A 35 5.99 1.94 3.12
C LYS A 35 5.75 1.08 1.86
N ALA A 36 5.09 1.66 0.88
CA ALA A 36 5.20 1.19 -0.50
C ALA A 36 6.68 1.28 -0.91
N LEU A 37 7.28 0.16 -1.34
CA LEU A 37 8.66 0.16 -1.81
C LEU A 37 8.72 0.76 -3.24
N PRO A 38 9.80 1.48 -3.59
CA PRO A 38 9.92 2.07 -4.92
C PRO A 38 9.80 0.97 -5.99
N PRO A 39 9.23 1.28 -7.18
CA PRO A 39 9.07 0.32 -8.26
C PRO A 39 10.44 -0.07 -8.84
N THR A 40 11.08 -1.05 -8.21
CA THR A 40 12.21 -1.79 -8.75
C THR A 40 11.67 -3.03 -9.46
N GLU A 41 12.36 -3.54 -10.49
CA GLU A 41 11.97 -4.78 -11.21
C GLU A 41 11.81 -6.00 -10.27
N LYS A 42 12.30 -5.90 -9.03
CA LYS A 42 12.19 -6.90 -7.96
C LYS A 42 11.84 -6.24 -6.63
N CYS A 43 10.91 -6.81 -5.87
CA CYS A 43 10.65 -6.48 -4.48
C CYS A 43 11.93 -6.76 -3.69
N PRO A 44 12.42 -5.80 -2.90
CA PRO A 44 13.48 -6.07 -1.93
C PRO A 44 13.05 -7.20 -1.00
N GLU A 45 13.78 -8.32 -0.98
CA GLU A 45 13.45 -9.43 -0.10
C GLU A 45 13.55 -8.98 1.37
N PRO A 46 12.57 -9.30 2.23
CA PRO A 46 11.50 -10.30 2.07
C PRO A 46 10.14 -9.78 1.56
N GLY A 47 10.11 -8.71 0.75
CA GLY A 47 8.90 -8.06 0.23
C GLY A 47 7.99 -8.94 -0.63
N TYR A 48 6.71 -8.58 -0.67
CA TYR A 48 5.65 -9.21 -1.44
C TYR A 48 5.20 -8.31 -2.59
N PHE A 49 5.18 -8.87 -3.80
CA PHE A 49 4.56 -8.21 -4.95
C PHE A 49 3.08 -8.54 -5.01
N CYS A 50 2.27 -7.49 -5.21
CA CYS A 50 0.90 -7.66 -5.67
C CYS A 50 0.86 -8.45 -6.98
N ARG A 51 -0.22 -9.19 -7.20
CA ARG A 51 -0.36 -10.01 -8.41
C ARG A 51 -0.45 -9.16 -9.68
N ASP A 52 -0.89 -7.92 -9.59
CA ASP A 52 -0.84 -6.96 -10.69
C ASP A 52 0.58 -6.43 -10.99
N GLY A 53 1.56 -6.68 -10.11
CA GLY A 53 2.95 -6.25 -10.24
C GLY A 53 3.14 -4.73 -10.11
N LEU A 54 2.10 -3.98 -9.71
CA LEU A 54 2.15 -2.52 -9.65
C LEU A 54 2.67 -2.00 -8.31
N ALA A 55 2.52 -2.81 -7.26
CA ALA A 55 2.93 -2.44 -5.91
C ALA A 55 3.67 -3.57 -5.19
N CYS A 56 4.54 -3.16 -4.27
CA CYS A 56 5.34 -4.04 -3.43
C CYS A 56 5.26 -3.59 -1.98
N PHE A 57 4.98 -4.53 -1.08
CA PHE A 57 4.84 -4.27 0.35
C PHE A 57 5.73 -5.19 1.19
N GLU A 58 5.92 -4.83 2.45
CA GLU A 58 6.57 -5.72 3.40
C GLU A 58 5.74 -6.99 3.63
N PRO A 59 6.34 -8.16 3.93
CA PRO A 59 5.59 -9.39 4.13
C PRO A 59 4.63 -9.37 5.34
N GLY A 60 4.75 -8.35 6.20
CA GLY A 60 3.81 -8.07 7.28
C GLY A 60 2.55 -7.30 6.87
N ALA A 61 2.47 -6.86 5.61
CA ALA A 61 1.25 -6.32 4.98
C ALA A 61 0.35 -7.45 4.42
N VAL A 62 0.94 -8.61 4.11
CA VAL A 62 0.17 -9.75 3.59
C VAL A 62 -0.65 -10.39 4.70
N CYS A 63 -1.97 -10.54 4.50
CA CYS A 63 -2.89 -11.14 5.46
C CYS A 63 -2.89 -10.42 6.83
N ASP A 64 -2.82 -9.10 6.80
CA ASP A 64 -2.90 -8.23 7.98
C ASP A 64 -4.31 -7.63 8.18
N GLY A 65 -5.21 -7.87 7.23
CA GLY A 65 -6.60 -7.42 7.25
C GLY A 65 -6.84 -6.07 6.54
N PHE A 66 -5.84 -5.49 5.89
CA PHE A 66 -5.94 -4.29 5.07
C PHE A 66 -5.72 -4.60 3.59
N LEU A 67 -6.50 -3.97 2.72
CA LEU A 67 -6.28 -4.06 1.28
C LEU A 67 -5.19 -3.05 0.89
N ASP A 68 -3.94 -3.50 0.88
CA ASP A 68 -2.78 -2.72 0.43
C ASP A 68 -2.57 -2.86 -1.08
N CYS A 69 -2.83 -4.04 -1.66
CA CYS A 69 -2.81 -4.19 -3.12
C CYS A 69 -4.08 -3.65 -3.78
N ARG A 70 -3.92 -2.98 -4.93
CA ARG A 70 -5.04 -2.48 -5.74
C ARG A 70 -5.97 -3.61 -6.21
N ASP A 71 -5.41 -4.79 -6.46
CA ASP A 71 -6.15 -5.99 -6.82
C ASP A 71 -6.58 -6.85 -5.61
N GLY A 72 -6.27 -6.40 -4.39
CA GLY A 72 -6.54 -7.11 -3.13
C GLY A 72 -5.82 -8.45 -3.01
N SER A 73 -4.74 -8.66 -3.78
CA SER A 73 -4.03 -9.94 -3.81
C SER A 73 -3.28 -10.29 -2.53
N ASP A 74 -3.00 -9.30 -1.68
CA ASP A 74 -2.44 -9.43 -0.34
C ASP A 74 -3.42 -10.02 0.69
N GLU A 75 -4.73 -9.88 0.49
CA GLU A 75 -5.80 -10.36 1.38
C GLU A 75 -6.65 -11.49 0.77
N GLY A 76 -6.02 -12.31 -0.08
CA GLY A 76 -6.70 -13.40 -0.78
C GLY A 76 -7.05 -14.61 0.09
N HIS A 77 -7.71 -15.60 -0.52
CA HIS A 77 -8.15 -16.84 0.17
C HIS A 77 -6.99 -17.63 0.81
N PHE A 78 -5.76 -17.45 0.34
CA PHE A 78 -4.58 -18.11 0.90
C PHE A 78 -4.25 -17.62 2.32
N CYS A 79 -4.79 -16.47 2.75
CA CYS A 79 -4.60 -15.94 4.09
C CYS A 79 -5.08 -16.88 5.19
N TYR A 80 -6.10 -17.69 4.93
CA TYR A 80 -6.53 -18.74 5.86
C TYR A 80 -5.36 -19.68 6.21
N PHE A 81 -4.64 -20.14 5.19
CA PHE A 81 -3.52 -21.06 5.38
C PHE A 81 -2.29 -20.36 5.98
N LEU A 82 -1.97 -19.15 5.51
CA LEU A 82 -0.84 -18.38 6.05
C LEU A 82 -1.02 -18.05 7.53
N ASN A 83 -2.23 -17.69 7.95
CA ASN A 83 -2.52 -17.41 9.35
C ASN A 83 -2.38 -18.67 10.23
N VAL A 84 -2.79 -19.84 9.74
CA VAL A 84 -2.55 -21.12 10.43
C VAL A 84 -1.06 -21.43 10.54
N LEU A 85 -0.25 -21.14 9.50
CA LEU A 85 1.20 -21.32 9.55
C LEU A 85 1.88 -20.36 10.53
N ARG A 86 1.43 -19.10 10.61
CA ARG A 86 1.92 -18.10 11.58
C ARG A 86 1.70 -18.57 13.03
N LEU A 87 0.56 -19.22 13.32
CA LEU A 87 0.23 -19.76 14.65
C LEU A 87 1.07 -20.99 15.05
N ARG A 88 1.68 -21.71 14.09
CA ARG A 88 2.49 -22.91 14.36
C ARG A 88 3.96 -22.62 14.63
N LYS A 89 4.41 -21.38 14.42
CA LYS A 89 5.79 -20.93 14.64
C LYS A 89 5.98 -20.22 16.00
N THR A 90 5.05 -20.38 16.93
CA THR A 90 5.10 -19.80 18.29
C THR A 90 5.42 -20.86 19.33
#